data_AF-A0A497LYM0-F1
#
_entry.id   AF-A0A497LYM0-F1
#
_cell.length_a   1.000
_cell.length_b   1.000
_cell.length_c   1.000
_cell.angle_alpha   90.00
_cell.angle_beta   90.00
_cell.angle_gamma   90.00
#
_symmetry.space_group_name_H-M   'P 1'
#
loop_
_entity.id
_entity.type
_entity.pdbx_description
1 polymer ?
#
loop_
_entity_poly.entity_id
_entity_poly.type
_entity_poly.pdbx_seq_one_letter_code
_entity_poly.pdbx_strand_id
1 'polypeptide(L)'
;MGVLMGELRYTLKPVESKPRRRYRRGSKYDPIIDAFLESGKDVVEVEVEGKNPNYVRMQLNKRIELRGLGDKVRTSVINNVLYLERIR
;
A
#
# COMPACT_ATOMS: atom_id res chain seq x y z
N MET A 1 -43.29 1.70 -15.87
CA MET A 1 -42.63 1.47 -14.56
C MET A 1 -41.15 1.29 -14.81
N GLY A 2 -40.36 2.36 -14.72
CA GLY A 2 -38.91 2.35 -14.90
C GLY A 2 -38.21 2.54 -13.56
N VAL A 3 -37.24 1.68 -13.27
CA VAL A 3 -36.47 1.65 -12.02
C VAL A 3 -35.44 2.79 -12.02
N LEU A 4 -35.46 3.65 -11.00
CA LEU A 4 -34.44 4.68 -10.76
C LEU A 4 -33.17 4.02 -10.18
N MET A 5 -32.23 3.64 -11.04
CA MET A 5 -30.83 3.41 -10.64
C MET A 5 -30.12 4.77 -10.62
N GLY A 6 -29.56 5.13 -9.47
CA GLY A 6 -29.02 6.48 -9.19
C GLY A 6 -28.07 7.02 -10.26
N GLU A 7 -28.31 8.25 -10.68
CA GLU A 7 -27.56 8.93 -11.73
C GLU A 7 -26.11 9.22 -11.27
N LEU A 8 -25.14 8.49 -11.83
CA LEU A 8 -23.72 8.77 -11.65
C LEU A 8 -23.36 10.11 -12.32
N ARG A 9 -22.97 11.11 -11.53
CA ARG A 9 -22.48 12.40 -12.04
C ARG A 9 -20.96 12.38 -12.14
N TYR A 10 -20.42 12.60 -13.34
CA TYR A 10 -18.98 12.73 -13.58
C TYR A 10 -18.70 13.83 -14.60
N THR A 11 -17.48 14.37 -14.60
CA THR A 11 -17.02 15.36 -15.57
C THR A 11 -15.59 15.05 -15.98
N LEU A 12 -15.33 15.09 -17.29
CA LEU A 12 -13.99 14.97 -17.87
C LEU A 12 -13.56 16.35 -18.36
N LYS A 13 -12.33 16.76 -18.05
CA LYS A 13 -11.76 18.02 -18.54
C LYS A 13 -10.42 17.75 -19.24
N PRO A 14 -10.16 18.38 -20.40
CA PRO A 14 -8.84 18.30 -21.01
C PRO A 14 -7.82 18.97 -20.09
N VAL A 15 -6.63 18.38 -20.03
CA VAL A 15 -5.48 18.95 -19.33
C VAL A 15 -4.33 19.07 -20.34
N GLU A 16 -3.69 20.23 -20.40
CA GLU A 16 -2.56 20.49 -21.31
C GLU A 16 -1.36 19.58 -20.99
N SER A 17 -1.19 19.22 -19.72
CA SER A 17 -0.22 18.22 -19.29
C SER A 17 -0.69 17.54 -18.01
N LYS A 18 -0.27 16.27 -17.83
CA LYS A 18 -0.46 15.59 -16.54
C LYS A 18 0.38 16.30 -15.49
N PRO A 19 -0.15 16.67 -14.32
CA PRO A 19 0.65 17.23 -13.25
C PRO A 19 1.77 16.25 -12.90
N ARG A 20 3.01 16.76 -12.87
CA ARG A 20 4.15 15.95 -12.45
C ARG A 20 3.96 15.58 -10.98
N ARG A 21 3.92 14.28 -10.67
CA ARG A 21 3.92 13.81 -9.29
C ARG A 21 5.16 14.36 -8.58
N ARG A 22 4.95 15.23 -7.60
CA ARG A 22 6.00 15.61 -6.65
C ARG A 22 6.24 14.41 -5.74
N TYR A 23 7.14 13.52 -6.13
CA TYR A 23 7.62 12.48 -5.22
C TYR A 23 8.28 13.20 -4.03
N ARG A 24 7.63 13.19 -2.87
CA ARG A 24 8.33 13.49 -1.61
C ARG A 24 9.41 12.41 -1.45
N ARG A 25 10.61 12.80 -1.00
CA ARG A 25 11.65 11.84 -0.63
C ARG A 25 11.07 10.91 0.45
N GLY A 26 10.86 9.64 0.10
CA GLY A 26 10.27 8.64 0.98
C GLY A 26 8.74 8.56 0.95
N SER A 27 8.22 7.34 0.94
CA SER A 27 6.82 7.04 1.26
C SER A 27 6.64 7.04 2.77
N LYS A 28 5.47 7.49 3.24
CA LYS A 28 5.10 7.36 4.67
C LYS A 28 5.05 5.90 5.17
N TYR A 29 5.06 4.92 4.27
CA TYR A 29 5.08 3.50 4.59
C TYR A 29 6.50 2.90 4.63
N ASP A 30 7.52 3.64 4.16
CA ASP A 30 8.91 3.16 4.20
C ASP A 30 9.37 2.83 5.64
N PRO A 31 9.06 3.65 6.67
CA PRO A 31 9.47 3.36 8.05
C PRO A 31 8.96 2.03 8.62
N ILE A 32 7.82 1.52 8.12
CA ILE A 32 7.29 0.23 8.56
C ILE A 32 8.20 -0.92 8.11
N ILE A 33 8.70 -0.84 6.88
CA ILE A 33 9.62 -1.83 6.32
C ILE A 33 10.99 -1.73 7.02
N ASP A 34 11.44 -0.51 7.29
CA ASP A 34 12.72 -0.27 7.98
C ASP A 34 12.69 -0.86 9.39
N ALA A 35 11.65 -0.53 10.17
CA ALA A 35 11.46 -1.08 11.51
C ALA A 35 11.38 -2.61 11.51
N PHE A 36 10.70 -3.22 10.54
CA PHE A 36 10.66 -4.67 10.40
C PHE A 36 12.05 -5.28 10.13
N LEU A 37 12.80 -4.69 9.20
CA LEU A 37 14.16 -5.14 8.87
C LEU A 37 15.12 -5.01 10.04
N GLU A 38 15.01 -3.93 10.83
CA GLU A 38 15.82 -3.70 12.03
C GLU A 38 15.43 -4.61 13.20
N SER A 39 14.16 -5.01 13.30
CA SER A 39 13.66 -5.83 14.42
C SER A 39 14.31 -7.22 14.53
N GLY A 40 14.93 -7.72 13.45
CA GLY A 40 15.47 -9.07 13.37
C GLY A 40 14.42 -10.20 13.45
N LYS A 41 13.13 -9.89 13.52
CA LYS A 41 12.05 -10.88 13.58
C LYS A 41 11.80 -11.50 12.21
N ASP A 42 11.40 -12.77 12.18
CA ASP A 42 11.04 -13.46 10.94
C ASP A 42 9.66 -13.04 10.42
N VAL A 43 8.71 -12.82 11.33
CA VAL A 43 7.33 -12.44 11.03
C VAL A 43 6.83 -11.42 12.04
N VAL A 44 6.13 -10.39 11.59
CA VAL A 44 5.44 -9.41 12.45
C VAL A 44 4.05 -9.10 11.92
N GLU A 45 3.13 -8.82 12.83
CA GLU A 45 1.84 -8.21 12.51
C GLU A 45 1.99 -6.70 12.29
N VAL A 46 1.26 -6.16 11.32
CA VAL A 46 1.26 -4.74 10.99
C VAL A 46 -0.16 -4.20 11.03
N GLU A 47 -0.43 -3.38 12.04
CA GLU A 47 -1.65 -2.59 12.14
C GLU A 47 -1.34 -1.12 11.85
N VAL A 48 -2.21 -0.48 11.06
CA VAL A 48 -2.15 0.97 10.83
C VAL A 48 -3.54 1.52 11.13
N GLU A 49 -3.62 2.36 12.15
CA GLU A 49 -4.87 2.91 12.65
C GLU A 49 -5.71 3.55 11.52
N GLY A 50 -6.99 3.18 11.47
CA GLY A 50 -7.93 3.70 10.48
C GLY A 50 -7.58 3.33 9.03
N LYS A 51 -6.83 2.24 8.80
CA LYS A 51 -6.51 1.73 7.47
C LYS A 51 -6.90 0.28 7.30
N ASN A 52 -7.42 -0.02 6.11
CA ASN A 52 -7.68 -1.40 5.72
C ASN A 52 -6.35 -2.16 5.50
N PRO A 53 -6.18 -3.37 6.05
CA PRO A 53 -4.97 -4.17 5.90
C PRO A 53 -4.56 -4.43 4.45
N ASN A 54 -5.51 -4.68 3.55
CA ASN A 54 -5.22 -4.86 2.12
C ASN A 54 -4.74 -3.57 1.44
N TYR A 55 -5.24 -2.43 1.89
CA TYR A 55 -4.73 -1.14 1.41
C TYR A 55 -3.29 -0.91 1.84
N VAL A 56 -2.98 -1.20 3.11
CA VAL A 56 -1.61 -1.11 3.65
C VAL A 56 -0.70 -2.11 2.92
N ARG A 57 -1.14 -3.35 2.73
CA ARG A 57 -0.44 -4.38 1.94
C ARG A 57 -0.05 -3.88 0.55
N MET A 58 -1.01 -3.32 -0.19
CA MET A 58 -0.75 -2.76 -1.52
C MET A 58 0.32 -1.65 -1.47
N GLN A 59 0.26 -0.78 -0.48
CA GLN A 59 1.24 0.30 -0.32
C GLN A 59 2.63 -0.26 -0.01
N LEU A 60 2.74 -1.21 0.92
CA LEU A 60 3.99 -1.85 1.28
C LEU A 60 4.60 -2.63 0.10
N ASN A 61 3.80 -3.38 -0.66
CA ASN A 61 4.29 -4.10 -1.84
C ASN A 61 4.91 -3.16 -2.88
N LYS A 62 4.27 -2.00 -3.15
CA LYS A 62 4.85 -0.97 -4.03
C LYS A 62 6.19 -0.46 -3.50
N ARG A 63 6.37 -0.39 -2.18
CA ARG A 63 7.64 0.06 -1.57
C ARG A 63 8.70 -1.02 -1.62
N ILE A 64 8.34 -2.27 -1.34
CA ILE A 64 9.23 -3.43 -1.47
C ILE A 64 9.77 -3.53 -2.89
N GLU A 65 8.91 -3.42 -3.89
CA GLU A 65 9.29 -3.44 -5.31
C GLU A 65 10.21 -2.27 -5.68
N LEU A 66 9.80 -1.03 -5.36
CA LEU A 66 10.59 0.18 -5.67
C LEU A 66 11.95 0.22 -4.96
N ARG A 67 12.10 -0.50 -3.84
CA ARG A 67 13.35 -0.58 -3.07
C ARG A 67 14.16 -1.83 -3.37
N GLY A 68 13.69 -2.71 -4.26
CA GLY A 68 14.38 -3.97 -4.57
C GLY A 68 14.51 -4.90 -3.38
N LEU A 69 13.49 -4.99 -2.52
CA LEU A 69 13.47 -5.81 -1.30
C LEU A 69 12.67 -7.11 -1.46
N GLY A 70 12.24 -7.45 -2.68
CA GLY A 70 11.36 -8.58 -2.96
C GLY A 70 11.98 -9.95 -2.72
N ASP A 71 13.29 -10.02 -2.52
CA ASP A 71 14.08 -11.19 -2.11
C ASP A 71 14.27 -11.29 -0.58
N LYS A 72 13.88 -10.25 0.17
CA LYS A 72 14.09 -10.16 1.62
C LYS A 72 12.80 -10.13 2.41
N VAL A 73 11.76 -9.50 1.87
CA VAL A 73 10.52 -9.22 2.58
C VAL A 73 9.32 -9.48 1.67
N ARG A 74 8.29 -10.12 2.20
CA ARG A 74 6.97 -10.23 1.58
C ARG A 74 5.86 -9.79 2.53
N THR A 75 4.69 -9.52 1.97
CA THR A 75 3.47 -9.24 2.73
C THR A 75 2.45 -10.36 2.54
N SER A 76 1.70 -10.67 3.60
CA SER A 76 0.54 -11.56 3.55
C SER A 76 -0.63 -10.94 4.33
N VAL A 77 -1.86 -11.32 3.99
CA VAL A 77 -3.05 -10.94 4.76
C VAL A 77 -3.82 -12.22 5.06
N ILE A 78 -4.02 -12.51 6.34
CA ILE A 78 -4.75 -13.69 6.84
C ILE A 78 -5.77 -13.19 7.85
N ASN A 79 -7.04 -13.61 7.72
CA ASN A 79 -8.14 -13.19 8.62
C ASN A 79 -8.23 -11.66 8.81
N ASN A 80 -8.00 -10.89 7.74
CA ASN A 80 -7.97 -9.43 7.77
C ASN A 80 -6.90 -8.84 8.71
N VAL A 81 -5.79 -9.55 8.89
CA VAL A 81 -4.59 -9.08 9.58
C VAL A 81 -3.42 -9.10 8.61
N LEU A 82 -2.65 -8.02 8.54
CA LEU A 82 -1.49 -7.89 7.66
C LEU A 82 -0.23 -8.35 8.38
N TYR A 83 0.58 -9.14 7.70
CA TYR A 83 1.88 -9.57 8.17
C TYR A 83 3.00 -9.14 7.21
N LEU A 84 4.16 -8.84 7.79
CA LEU A 84 5.45 -8.79 7.08
C LEU A 84 6.25 -10.02 7.45
N GLU A 85 6.83 -10.66 6.45
CA GLU A 85 7.60 -11.90 6.60
C GLU A 85 8.94 -11.78 5.89
N ARG A 86 10.00 -12.31 6.50
CA ARG A 86 11.29 -12.48 5.85
C ARG A 86 11.21 -13.62 4.85
N ILE A 87 11.85 -13.41 3.71
CA ILE A 87 12.06 -14.46 2.73
C ILE A 87 13.37 -15.16 3.10
N ARG A 88 13.32 -16.50 3.14
CA ARG A 88 14.47 -17.38 3.36
C ARG A 88 14.72 -18.17 2.08
#